data_AF-A0A8J7U1L8-F1
#
_entry.id   AF-A0A8J7U1L8-F1
#
_cell.length_a   1.000
_cell.length_b   1.000
_cell.length_c   1.000
_cell.angle_alpha   90.00
_cell.angle_beta   90.00
_cell.angle_gamma   90.00
#
_symmetry.space_group_name_H-M   'P 1'
#
loop_
_entity.id
_entity.type
_entity.pdbx_description
1 polymer ?
#
loop_
_entity_poly.entity_id
_entity_poly.type
_entity_poly.pdbx_seq_one_letter_code
_entity_poly.pdbx_strand_id
1 'polypeptide(L)'
;MTISTNEKSIGLRYFDLGVAVTVVLAIFAGAVQFGIMKGRLDEIHGNVNVQLIKDELHEEAERLKSQIKSEAFSSGLPIGAVIASVLPPDKFSMIANNEPYTNLDFKKFSWVLAAGQKDLPLTCGFVEKTGKTELPDLRAVFLRGINFGRDDVFSDPDKERIPGSIQPHALQSHVHPYFDRYSHDRTPKDNGNWPEALRKDANERKETEPQANASTETRPNNAAVYFYIKVN
;
A
#
# COMPACT_ATOMS: atom_id res chain seq x y z
N MET A 1 36.27 -27.02 3.18
CA MET A 1 35.40 -25.85 3.03
C MET A 1 34.87 -25.54 4.42
N THR A 2 35.49 -24.58 5.10
CA THR A 2 35.32 -24.35 6.54
C THR A 2 34.13 -23.42 6.76
N ILE A 3 33.12 -23.87 7.50
CA ILE A 3 31.92 -23.09 7.80
C ILE A 3 32.27 -22.10 8.91
N SER A 4 32.32 -20.81 8.55
CA SER A 4 32.49 -19.69 9.47
C SER A 4 31.13 -19.30 10.05
N THR A 5 30.90 -19.61 11.33
CA THR A 5 29.75 -19.11 12.10
C THR A 5 30.01 -17.68 12.53
N ASN A 6 29.32 -16.73 11.89
CA ASN A 6 29.40 -15.31 12.23
C ASN A 6 28.34 -14.99 13.29
N GLU A 7 28.75 -14.91 14.54
CA GLU A 7 28.01 -14.27 15.61
C GLU A 7 27.98 -12.75 15.35
N LYS A 8 26.82 -12.19 14.98
CA LYS A 8 26.56 -10.74 15.07
C LYS A 8 25.09 -10.43 14.76
N SER A 9 24.28 -10.28 15.81
CA SER A 9 23.29 -9.18 15.95
C SER A 9 22.40 -9.35 17.19
N ILE A 10 22.85 -8.85 18.35
CA ILE A 10 21.99 -8.59 19.52
C ILE A 10 21.88 -7.06 19.76
N GLY A 11 22.23 -6.25 18.76
CA GLY A 11 22.47 -4.81 18.92
C GLY A 11 21.26 -3.86 18.85
N LEU A 12 20.04 -4.32 18.59
CA LEU A 12 18.91 -3.40 18.30
C LEU A 12 17.75 -3.40 19.30
N ARG A 13 17.81 -4.16 20.40
CA ARG A 13 16.76 -4.10 21.46
C ARG A 13 17.09 -3.19 22.65
N TYR A 14 18.27 -2.56 22.67
CA TYR A 14 18.67 -1.67 23.76
C TYR A 14 18.28 -0.20 23.56
N PHE A 15 17.98 0.24 22.33
CA PHE A 15 17.68 1.65 22.06
C PHE A 15 16.26 2.03 22.51
N ASP A 16 15.24 1.20 22.25
CA ASP A 16 13.87 1.47 22.70
C ASP A 16 13.70 1.33 24.22
N LEU A 17 14.43 0.40 24.85
CA LEU A 17 14.43 0.29 26.31
C LEU A 17 15.13 1.50 26.96
N GLY A 18 16.18 2.02 26.33
CA GLY A 18 16.91 3.19 26.81
C GLY A 18 16.06 4.47 26.83
N VAL A 19 15.30 4.73 25.76
CA VAL A 19 14.39 5.90 25.70
C VAL A 19 13.25 5.75 26.70
N ALA A 20 12.62 4.57 26.77
CA ALA A 20 11.55 4.33 27.75
C ALA A 20 12.03 4.47 29.21
N VAL A 21 13.22 3.95 29.54
CA VAL A 21 13.83 4.08 30.87
C VAL A 21 14.21 5.53 31.18
N THR A 22 14.69 6.29 30.19
CA THR A 22 15.05 7.71 30.38
C THR A 22 13.81 8.57 30.62
N VAL A 23 12.71 8.32 29.90
CA VAL A 23 11.44 9.02 30.11
C VAL A 23 10.83 8.67 31.47
N VAL A 24 10.85 7.40 31.88
CA VAL A 24 10.38 6.98 33.20
C VAL A 24 11.24 7.58 34.32
N LEU A 25 12.56 7.62 34.15
CA LEU A 25 13.48 8.27 35.11
C LEU A 25 13.28 9.79 35.17
N ALA A 26 13.00 10.47 34.06
CA ALA A 26 12.68 11.89 34.05
C ALA A 26 11.34 12.18 34.76
N ILE A 27 10.33 11.33 34.56
CA ILE A 27 9.04 11.41 35.26
C ILE A 27 9.24 11.16 36.77
N PHE A 28 10.03 10.16 37.15
CA PHE A 28 10.34 9.88 38.56
C PHE A 28 11.19 10.98 39.19
N ALA A 29 12.19 11.53 38.51
CA ALA A 29 12.99 12.64 38.98
C ALA A 29 12.14 13.91 39.17
N GLY A 30 11.21 14.18 38.24
CA GLY A 30 10.22 15.23 38.37
C GLY A 30 9.28 15.01 39.57
N ALA A 31 8.77 13.79 39.76
CA ALA A 31 7.89 13.44 40.88
C ALA A 31 8.62 13.51 42.24
N VAL A 32 9.90 13.15 42.30
CA VAL A 32 10.75 13.24 43.51
C VAL A 32 11.09 14.70 43.81
N GLN A 33 11.41 15.53 42.82
CA GLN A 33 11.53 16.99 43.00
C GLN A 33 10.21 17.61 43.47
N PHE A 34 9.07 17.13 42.97
CA PHE A 34 7.74 17.59 43.38
C PHE A 34 7.41 17.19 44.83
N GLY A 35 7.82 15.99 45.26
CA GLY A 35 7.68 15.53 46.65
C GLY A 35 8.54 16.32 47.64
N ILE A 36 9.78 16.68 47.25
CA ILE A 36 10.67 17.54 48.04
C ILE A 36 10.14 18.98 48.09
N MET A 37 9.51 19.47 47.02
CA MET A 37 8.84 20.78 47.03
C MET A 37 7.54 20.78 47.84
N LYS A 38 6.84 19.65 47.98
CA LYS A 38 5.62 19.56 48.79
C LYS A 38 5.86 19.89 50.28
N GLY A 39 7.01 19.47 50.82
CA GLY A 39 7.43 19.83 52.19
C GLY A 39 7.81 21.31 52.37
N ARG A 40 8.04 22.06 51.29
CA ARG A 40 8.28 23.51 51.28
C ARG A 40 7.05 24.32 50.85
N LEU A 41 6.08 23.72 50.17
CA LEU A 41 4.85 24.40 49.72
C LEU A 41 3.84 24.60 50.85
N ASP A 42 3.84 23.73 51.86
CA ASP A 42 2.96 23.89 53.04
C ASP A 42 3.33 25.15 53.87
N GLU A 43 4.53 25.73 53.65
CA GLU A 43 5.00 26.96 54.31
C GLU A 43 4.72 28.23 53.47
N ILE A 44 4.36 28.09 52.20
CA ILE A 44 4.00 29.18 51.30
C ILE A 44 2.47 29.19 51.14
N HIS A 45 1.79 29.81 52.11
CA HIS A 45 0.33 30.07 52.16
C HIS A 45 -0.18 31.04 51.07
N GLY A 46 0.28 30.89 49.82
CA GLY A 46 -0.41 31.44 48.66
C GLY A 46 -1.37 30.38 48.11
N ASN A 47 -2.61 30.76 47.82
CA ASN A 47 -3.63 29.89 47.20
C ASN A 47 -3.16 29.32 45.85
N VAL A 48 -2.27 28.34 45.86
CA VAL A 48 -1.93 27.56 44.68
C VAL A 48 -3.15 26.71 44.38
N ASN A 49 -3.83 27.02 43.27
CA ASN A 49 -4.96 26.26 42.81
C ASN A 49 -4.46 24.91 42.27
N VAL A 50 -4.38 23.93 43.15
CA VAL A 50 -3.94 22.55 42.85
C VAL A 50 -4.74 21.94 41.69
N GLN A 51 -5.99 22.37 41.49
CA GLN A 51 -6.80 21.88 40.38
C GLN A 51 -6.28 22.37 39.03
N LEU A 52 -5.86 23.64 38.93
CA LEU A 52 -5.29 24.21 37.71
C LEU A 52 -4.04 23.44 37.24
N ILE A 53 -3.14 23.12 38.18
CA ILE A 53 -1.92 22.36 37.87
C ILE A 53 -2.24 20.94 37.41
N LYS A 54 -3.28 20.31 37.98
CA LYS A 54 -3.72 18.97 37.54
C LYS A 54 -4.28 18.99 36.13
N ASP A 55 -5.06 20.02 35.80
CA ASP A 55 -5.67 20.16 34.48
C ASP A 55 -4.59 20.42 33.41
N GLU A 56 -3.61 21.30 33.68
CA GLU A 56 -2.45 21.55 32.80
C GLU A 56 -1.60 20.29 32.58
N LEU A 57 -1.32 19.52 33.64
CA LEU A 57 -0.57 18.26 33.53
C LEU A 57 -1.34 17.19 32.74
N HIS A 58 -2.66 17.16 32.86
CA HIS A 58 -3.49 16.22 32.11
C HIS A 58 -3.51 16.57 30.61
N GLU A 59 -3.66 17.85 30.28
CA GLU A 59 -3.62 18.32 28.90
C GLU A 59 -2.27 18.02 28.23
N GLU A 60 -1.17 18.27 28.92
CA GLU A 60 0.18 18.00 28.41
C GLU A 60 0.44 16.50 28.25
N ALA A 61 -0.07 15.67 29.17
CA ALA A 61 0.03 14.22 29.06
C ALA A 61 -0.76 13.67 27.85
N GLU A 62 -1.96 14.18 27.58
CA GLU A 62 -2.73 13.80 26.39
C GLU A 62 -2.08 14.30 25.10
N ARG A 63 -1.47 15.50 25.12
CA ARG A 63 -0.66 16.02 24.01
C ARG A 63 0.50 15.08 23.69
N LEU A 64 1.28 14.69 24.69
CA LEU A 64 2.43 13.77 24.50
C LEU A 64 1.99 12.38 24.03
N LYS A 65 0.90 11.83 24.57
CA LYS A 65 0.34 10.55 24.08
C LYS A 65 -0.04 10.64 22.61
N SER A 66 -0.62 11.75 22.17
CA SER A 66 -0.98 11.95 20.76
C SER A 66 0.25 12.02 19.86
N GLN A 67 1.34 12.68 20.30
CA GLN A 67 2.60 12.78 19.57
C GLN A 67 3.31 11.44 19.45
N ILE A 68 3.41 10.67 20.55
CA ILE A 68 4.03 9.33 20.53
C ILE A 68 3.25 8.38 19.61
N LYS A 69 1.92 8.46 19.62
CA LYS A 69 1.08 7.60 18.78
C LYS A 69 1.20 7.93 17.29
N SER A 70 1.35 9.20 16.92
CA SER A 70 1.55 9.61 15.53
C SER A 70 2.97 9.30 15.02
N GLU A 71 3.97 9.43 15.88
CA GLU A 71 5.35 9.01 15.56
C GLU A 71 5.46 7.50 15.40
N ALA A 72 4.79 6.69 16.23
CA ALA A 72 4.86 5.23 16.13
C ALA A 72 4.28 4.68 14.80
N PHE A 73 3.30 5.36 14.20
CA PHE A 73 2.70 4.94 12.92
C PHE A 73 3.44 5.50 11.69
N SER A 74 4.09 6.67 11.82
CA SER A 74 4.80 7.33 10.71
C SER A 74 6.30 7.03 10.66
N SER A 75 6.96 6.74 11.79
CA SER A 75 8.42 6.60 11.86
C SER A 75 8.98 5.33 11.21
N GLY A 76 8.13 4.35 10.88
CA GLY A 76 8.58 3.03 10.40
C GLY A 76 8.61 2.83 8.89
N LEU A 77 7.81 3.58 8.12
CA LEU A 77 7.64 3.35 6.69
C LEU A 77 8.23 4.50 5.86
N PRO A 78 9.00 4.21 4.80
CA PRO A 78 9.58 5.25 3.97
C PRO A 78 8.52 5.99 3.16
N ILE A 79 8.81 7.24 2.78
CA ILE A 79 7.99 8.01 1.84
C ILE A 79 7.85 7.22 0.53
N GLY A 80 6.60 7.08 0.06
CA GLY A 80 6.24 6.27 -1.11
C GLY A 80 5.79 4.85 -0.79
N ALA A 81 5.79 4.44 0.49
CA ALA A 81 5.15 3.20 0.90
C ALA A 81 3.65 3.21 0.58
N VAL A 82 3.14 2.07 0.09
CA VAL A 82 1.71 1.84 -0.15
C VAL A 82 1.22 0.80 0.84
N ILE A 83 0.12 1.10 1.51
CA ILE A 83 -0.55 0.19 2.45
C ILE A 83 -2.00 -0.04 2.02
N ALA A 84 -2.50 -1.25 2.24
CA ALA A 84 -3.91 -1.56 2.04
C ALA A 84 -4.69 -1.31 3.33
N SER A 85 -5.88 -0.70 3.21
CA SER A 85 -6.76 -0.45 4.34
C SER A 85 -8.21 -0.80 4.00
N VAL A 86 -8.93 -1.33 4.99
CA VAL A 86 -10.38 -1.57 4.92
C VAL A 86 -11.19 -0.33 5.32
N LEU A 87 -10.53 0.72 5.82
CA LEU A 87 -11.19 1.94 6.25
C LEU A 87 -11.48 2.86 5.06
N PRO A 88 -12.65 3.54 5.03
CA PRO A 88 -12.90 4.57 4.03
C PRO A 88 -11.95 5.77 4.22
N PRO A 89 -11.69 6.58 3.17
CA PRO A 89 -10.67 7.62 3.18
C PRO A 89 -10.77 8.60 4.35
N ASP A 90 -11.96 9.10 4.68
CA ASP A 90 -12.15 10.04 5.80
C ASP A 90 -11.79 9.43 7.15
N LYS A 91 -12.21 8.19 7.40
CA LYS A 91 -11.90 7.48 8.66
C LYS A 91 -10.41 7.16 8.76
N PHE A 92 -9.80 6.73 7.65
CA PHE A 92 -8.38 6.45 7.60
C PHE A 92 -7.57 7.73 7.86
N SER A 93 -7.89 8.82 7.15
CA SER A 93 -7.21 10.11 7.30
C SER A 93 -7.36 10.65 8.71
N MET A 94 -8.52 10.48 9.34
CA MET A 94 -8.70 10.92 10.72
C MET A 94 -7.76 10.21 11.70
N ILE A 95 -7.51 8.92 11.50
CA ILE A 95 -6.60 8.15 12.36
C ILE A 95 -5.13 8.46 12.03
N ALA A 96 -4.79 8.55 10.74
CA ALA A 96 -3.41 8.66 10.28
C ALA A 96 -2.87 10.10 10.30
N ASN A 97 -3.74 11.09 10.08
CA ASN A 97 -3.39 12.51 9.92
C ASN A 97 -4.10 13.42 10.93
N ASN A 98 -5.01 12.91 11.76
CA ASN A 98 -5.85 13.69 12.67
C ASN A 98 -6.73 14.74 11.96
N GLU A 99 -7.05 14.53 10.68
CA GLU A 99 -7.84 15.44 9.82
C GLU A 99 -8.66 14.64 8.79
N PRO A 100 -9.85 15.11 8.36
CA PRO A 100 -10.65 14.42 7.37
C PRO A 100 -10.02 14.52 5.99
N TYR A 101 -10.30 13.53 5.16
CA TYR A 101 -9.73 13.49 3.83
C TYR A 101 -10.28 14.64 2.96
N THR A 102 -11.47 15.16 3.26
CA THR A 102 -12.02 16.38 2.63
C THR A 102 -11.18 17.64 2.85
N ASN A 103 -10.32 17.68 3.89
CA ASN A 103 -9.43 18.79 4.20
C ASN A 103 -7.99 18.52 3.73
N LEU A 104 -7.83 17.86 2.59
CA LEU A 104 -6.55 17.38 2.09
C LEU A 104 -5.50 18.50 1.99
N ASP A 105 -4.43 18.37 2.78
CA ASP A 105 -3.25 19.24 2.74
C ASP A 105 -1.99 18.39 2.64
N PHE A 106 -1.40 18.30 1.44
CA PHE A 106 -0.21 17.50 1.17
C PHE A 106 1.05 17.96 1.93
N LYS A 107 1.03 19.12 2.59
CA LYS A 107 2.13 19.55 3.47
C LYS A 107 2.02 18.97 4.87
N LYS A 108 0.82 18.60 5.30
CA LYS A 108 0.53 18.12 6.67
C LYS A 108 0.24 16.63 6.71
N PHE A 109 -0.35 16.07 5.65
CA PHE A 109 -0.81 14.70 5.62
C PHE A 109 0.40 13.76 5.46
N SER A 110 0.52 12.80 6.36
CA SER A 110 1.51 11.73 6.27
C SER A 110 1.03 10.61 5.34
N TRP A 111 -0.29 10.41 5.26
CA TRP A 111 -0.92 9.39 4.42
C TRP A 111 -2.06 9.96 3.60
N VAL A 112 -2.11 9.59 2.32
CA VAL A 112 -3.13 10.04 1.38
C VAL A 112 -3.61 8.85 0.53
N LEU A 113 -4.85 8.92 0.06
CA LEU A 113 -5.38 7.91 -0.86
C LEU A 113 -4.63 8.00 -2.20
N ALA A 114 -4.15 6.88 -2.73
CA ALA A 114 -3.55 6.81 -4.07
C ALA A 114 -4.64 6.81 -5.16
N ALA A 115 -5.12 8.00 -5.52
CA ALA A 115 -6.27 8.18 -6.41
C ALA A 115 -5.98 9.12 -7.61
N GLY A 116 -4.71 9.19 -8.04
CA GLY A 116 -4.35 9.96 -9.24
C GLY A 116 -4.32 11.48 -9.03
N GLN A 117 -4.09 11.96 -7.81
CA GLN A 117 -4.01 13.39 -7.52
C GLN A 117 -2.82 14.00 -8.23
N LYS A 118 -3.09 15.10 -8.94
CA LYS A 118 -2.13 15.83 -9.77
C LYS A 118 -1.65 17.09 -9.06
N ASP A 119 -0.64 17.72 -9.65
CA ASP A 119 -0.12 19.03 -9.24
C ASP A 119 0.29 19.10 -7.77
N LEU A 120 0.93 18.03 -7.28
CA LEU A 120 1.42 17.97 -5.90
C LEU A 120 2.42 19.12 -5.64
N PRO A 121 2.33 19.80 -4.48
CA PRO A 121 3.27 20.87 -4.14
C PRO A 121 4.71 20.36 -4.13
N LEU A 122 5.67 21.15 -4.63
CA LEU A 122 7.11 20.82 -4.60
C LEU A 122 7.65 20.62 -3.18
N THR A 123 6.96 21.16 -2.17
CA THR A 123 7.28 20.97 -0.75
C THR A 123 6.78 19.65 -0.18
N CYS A 124 6.03 18.85 -0.94
CA CYS A 124 5.57 17.54 -0.51
C CYS A 124 6.75 16.56 -0.54
N GLY A 125 6.94 15.81 0.56
CA GLY A 125 8.04 14.84 0.65
C GLY A 125 8.03 13.80 -0.46
N PHE A 126 6.87 13.40 -0.97
CA PHE A 126 6.77 12.50 -2.13
C PHE A 126 7.42 13.09 -3.39
N VAL A 127 7.11 14.36 -3.70
CA VAL A 127 7.68 15.06 -4.86
C VAL A 127 9.18 15.24 -4.68
N GLU A 128 9.62 15.63 -3.48
CA GLU A 128 11.04 15.79 -3.15
C GLU A 128 11.85 14.49 -3.36
N LYS A 129 11.30 13.34 -2.94
CA LYS A 129 12.01 12.05 -3.04
C LYS A 129 11.90 11.37 -4.39
N THR A 130 10.80 11.57 -5.13
CA THR A 130 10.54 10.83 -6.37
C THR A 130 10.64 11.68 -7.63
N GLY A 131 10.59 13.02 -7.51
CA GLY A 131 10.47 13.95 -8.62
C GLY A 131 9.11 13.94 -9.31
N LYS A 132 8.14 13.14 -8.85
CA LYS A 132 6.81 13.01 -9.47
C LYS A 132 5.82 13.97 -8.82
N THR A 133 5.14 14.76 -9.64
CA THR A 133 4.09 15.71 -9.22
C THR A 133 2.68 15.11 -9.27
N GLU A 134 2.57 13.80 -9.51
CA GLU A 134 1.30 13.06 -9.58
C GLU A 134 1.43 11.76 -8.79
N LEU A 135 0.42 11.46 -7.97
CA LEU A 135 0.27 10.18 -7.29
C LEU A 135 -0.27 9.13 -8.28
N PRO A 136 0.12 7.85 -8.14
CA PRO A 136 -0.54 6.79 -8.91
C PRO A 136 -2.04 6.67 -8.52
N ASP A 137 -2.89 6.33 -9.48
CA ASP A 137 -4.26 5.89 -9.21
C ASP A 137 -4.28 4.37 -9.03
N LEU A 138 -4.41 3.92 -7.79
CA LEU A 138 -4.40 2.51 -7.43
C LEU A 138 -5.80 1.96 -7.12
N ARG A 139 -6.86 2.70 -7.48
CA ARG A 139 -8.24 2.23 -7.31
C ARG A 139 -8.57 1.20 -8.38
N ALA A 140 -9.12 0.05 -7.97
CA ALA A 140 -9.52 -1.03 -8.86
C ALA A 140 -8.40 -1.55 -9.80
N VAL A 141 -7.15 -1.49 -9.35
CA VAL A 141 -6.00 -2.12 -10.03
C VAL A 141 -5.35 -3.15 -9.11
N PHE A 142 -4.75 -4.16 -9.72
CA PHE A 142 -3.92 -5.13 -9.02
C PHE A 142 -2.51 -4.58 -8.85
N LEU A 143 -1.75 -5.09 -7.87
CA LEU A 143 -0.34 -4.76 -7.71
C LEU A 143 0.51 -5.84 -8.38
N ARG A 144 1.53 -5.43 -9.13
CA ARG A 144 2.48 -6.33 -9.76
C ARG A 144 3.91 -5.92 -9.44
N GLY A 145 4.76 -6.92 -9.20
CA GLY A 145 6.16 -6.71 -8.86
C GLY A 145 6.97 -6.29 -10.08
N ILE A 146 7.92 -5.38 -9.89
CA ILE A 146 8.91 -5.02 -10.91
C ILE A 146 10.03 -6.06 -10.94
N ASN A 147 10.55 -6.34 -12.13
CA ASN A 147 11.63 -7.31 -12.33
C ASN A 147 12.89 -7.01 -11.53
N PHE A 148 13.31 -5.74 -11.46
CA PHE A 148 14.53 -5.32 -10.76
C PHE A 148 15.76 -6.19 -11.11
N GLY A 149 16.01 -6.36 -12.41
CA GLY A 149 17.11 -7.19 -12.92
C GLY A 149 16.79 -8.70 -13.00
N ARG A 150 15.60 -9.13 -12.59
CA ARG A 150 15.11 -10.50 -12.81
C ARG A 150 14.85 -10.74 -14.31
N ASP A 151 15.39 -11.85 -14.83
CA ASP A 151 15.24 -12.26 -16.23
C ASP A 151 14.98 -13.77 -16.38
N ASP A 152 14.12 -14.31 -15.50
CA ASP A 152 13.71 -15.72 -15.53
C ASP A 152 12.28 -15.87 -16.07
N VAL A 153 11.75 -17.10 -16.06
CA VAL A 153 10.39 -17.43 -16.54
C VAL A 153 9.26 -16.78 -15.73
N PHE A 154 9.56 -16.18 -14.58
CA PHE A 154 8.62 -15.48 -13.72
C PHE A 154 8.78 -13.96 -13.79
N SER A 155 9.65 -13.46 -14.67
CA SER A 155 9.77 -12.03 -14.96
C SER A 155 8.50 -11.50 -15.61
N ASP A 156 8.16 -10.25 -15.32
CA ASP A 156 7.18 -9.49 -16.10
C ASP A 156 7.65 -9.48 -17.56
N PRO A 157 6.79 -9.87 -18.52
CA PRO A 157 7.10 -9.81 -19.94
C PRO A 157 7.55 -8.41 -20.41
N ASP A 158 7.07 -7.37 -19.72
CA ASP A 158 7.49 -5.99 -19.91
C ASP A 158 8.65 -5.64 -18.98
N LYS A 159 9.88 -5.73 -19.50
CA LYS A 159 11.10 -5.62 -18.71
C LYS A 159 11.42 -4.21 -18.22
N GLU A 160 10.85 -3.18 -18.82
CA GLU A 160 11.24 -1.77 -18.62
C GLU A 160 10.27 -0.98 -17.73
N ARG A 161 9.42 -1.67 -16.96
CA ARG A 161 8.45 -0.98 -16.12
C ARG A 161 9.07 -0.11 -15.04
N ILE A 162 8.51 1.08 -14.91
CA ILE A 162 8.84 2.02 -13.86
C ILE A 162 7.80 1.93 -12.73
N PRO A 163 8.19 2.15 -11.46
CA PRO A 163 7.25 2.14 -10.34
C PRO A 163 6.08 3.10 -10.55
N GLY A 164 4.87 2.62 -10.33
CA GLY A 164 3.61 3.33 -10.52
C GLY A 164 3.05 3.31 -11.94
N SER A 165 3.75 2.75 -12.94
CA SER A 165 3.20 2.62 -14.29
C SER A 165 2.02 1.64 -14.32
N ILE A 166 0.98 1.97 -15.07
CA ILE A 166 -0.18 1.11 -15.28
C ILE A 166 0.05 0.19 -16.48
N GLN A 167 -0.16 -1.10 -16.26
CA GLN A 167 -0.27 -2.12 -17.29
C GLN A 167 -1.75 -2.38 -17.57
N PRO A 168 -2.23 -2.12 -18.80
CA PRO A 168 -3.61 -2.42 -19.15
C PRO A 168 -3.85 -3.94 -19.13
N HIS A 169 -5.09 -4.30 -18.85
CA HIS A 169 -5.59 -5.66 -18.98
C HIS A 169 -5.32 -6.18 -20.38
N ALA A 170 -5.12 -7.49 -20.48
CA ALA A 170 -4.95 -8.15 -21.75
C ALA A 170 -5.43 -9.60 -21.66
N LEU A 171 -5.80 -10.16 -22.80
CA LEU A 171 -6.19 -11.56 -22.93
C LEU A 171 -5.19 -12.24 -23.86
N GLN A 172 -4.56 -13.31 -23.39
CA GLN A 172 -3.72 -14.13 -24.23
C GLN A 172 -4.60 -14.89 -25.22
N SER A 173 -4.25 -14.80 -26.51
CA SER A 173 -4.88 -15.60 -27.54
C SER A 173 -4.65 -17.08 -27.24
N HIS A 174 -5.71 -17.86 -27.24
CA HIS A 174 -5.65 -19.32 -27.18
C HIS A 174 -6.66 -19.89 -28.19
N VAL A 175 -6.33 -21.07 -28.71
CA VAL A 175 -7.17 -21.76 -29.69
C VAL A 175 -7.97 -22.84 -28.97
N HIS A 176 -9.28 -22.82 -29.14
CA HIS A 176 -10.12 -23.95 -28.78
C HIS A 176 -10.24 -24.87 -30.00
N PRO A 177 -9.63 -26.07 -29.98
CA PRO A 177 -9.87 -27.04 -31.05
C PRO A 177 -11.32 -27.52 -30.95
N TYR A 178 -12.17 -27.08 -31.87
CA TYR A 178 -13.49 -27.64 -32.03
C TYR A 178 -13.37 -28.96 -32.80
N PHE A 179 -13.43 -30.07 -32.07
CA PHE A 179 -13.62 -31.38 -32.69
C PHE A 179 -15.09 -31.50 -33.08
N ASP A 180 -15.37 -31.19 -34.35
CA ASP A 180 -16.67 -31.48 -34.93
C ASP A 180 -16.86 -33.00 -34.98
N ARG A 181 -17.57 -33.57 -34.00
CA ARG A 181 -17.90 -35.00 -33.97
C ARG A 181 -18.83 -35.43 -35.13
N TYR A 182 -19.16 -34.54 -36.07
CA TYR A 182 -20.04 -34.82 -37.20
C TYR A 182 -19.36 -34.87 -38.58
N SER A 183 -18.03 -34.81 -38.70
CA SER A 183 -17.40 -35.05 -40.00
C SER A 183 -17.20 -36.56 -40.27
N HIS A 184 -18.05 -37.10 -41.15
CA HIS A 184 -17.85 -38.34 -41.92
C HIS A 184 -18.26 -39.68 -41.28
N ASP A 185 -19.55 -39.86 -41.02
CA ASP A 185 -20.18 -41.16 -41.35
C ASP A 185 -21.72 -41.16 -41.41
N ARG A 186 -22.36 -40.02 -41.15
CA ARG A 186 -23.74 -39.83 -41.59
C ARG A 186 -23.75 -39.19 -42.97
N THR A 187 -23.38 -39.95 -44.01
CA THR A 187 -24.02 -39.72 -45.31
C THR A 187 -25.53 -39.79 -45.05
N PRO A 188 -26.31 -38.72 -45.28
CA PRO A 188 -27.75 -38.83 -45.20
C PRO A 188 -28.17 -39.84 -46.27
N LYS A 189 -28.44 -41.09 -45.86
CA LYS A 189 -29.05 -42.08 -46.75
C LYS A 189 -30.54 -41.82 -46.98
N ASP A 190 -31.09 -40.79 -46.34
CA ASP A 190 -32.46 -40.38 -46.55
C ASP A 190 -32.51 -39.16 -47.48
N ASN A 191 -33.26 -39.34 -48.57
CA ASN A 191 -33.72 -38.36 -49.56
C ASN A 191 -34.60 -37.24 -48.95
N GLY A 192 -34.29 -36.80 -47.73
CA GLY A 192 -34.97 -35.70 -47.07
C GLY A 192 -34.62 -34.39 -47.76
N ASN A 193 -35.64 -33.78 -48.37
CA ASN A 193 -35.59 -32.47 -49.01
C ASN A 193 -35.30 -31.38 -47.96
N TRP A 194 -34.04 -31.22 -47.56
CA TRP A 194 -33.63 -30.13 -46.68
C TRP A 194 -33.76 -28.80 -47.43
N PRO A 195 -34.33 -27.75 -46.81
CA PRO A 195 -34.46 -26.43 -47.42
C PRO A 195 -33.08 -25.91 -47.89
N GLU A 196 -33.01 -25.46 -49.14
CA GLU A 196 -31.77 -25.00 -49.80
C GLU A 196 -31.05 -23.87 -49.03
N ALA A 197 -31.77 -23.13 -48.21
CA ALA A 197 -31.24 -22.09 -47.33
C ALA A 197 -30.24 -22.61 -46.27
N LEU A 198 -30.38 -23.84 -45.79
CA LEU A 198 -29.47 -24.40 -44.76
C LEU A 198 -28.16 -24.94 -45.36
N ARG A 199 -28.08 -25.10 -46.69
CA ARG A 199 -26.88 -25.62 -47.37
C ARG A 199 -25.81 -24.57 -47.66
N LYS A 200 -26.19 -23.30 -47.77
CA LYS A 200 -25.22 -22.23 -48.09
C LYS A 200 -24.37 -21.82 -46.90
N ASP A 201 -24.95 -21.79 -45.69
CA ASP A 201 -24.23 -21.33 -44.50
C ASP A 201 -23.26 -22.36 -43.93
N ALA A 202 -23.45 -23.65 -44.21
CA ALA A 202 -22.57 -24.72 -43.71
C ALA A 202 -21.18 -24.74 -44.37
N ASN A 203 -21.05 -24.21 -45.59
CA ASN A 203 -19.79 -24.19 -46.33
C ASN A 203 -19.07 -22.83 -46.25
N GLU A 204 -19.73 -21.76 -45.81
CA GLU A 204 -19.10 -20.49 -45.48
C GLU A 204 -18.71 -20.45 -43.99
N ARG A 205 -17.83 -21.36 -43.56
CA ARG A 205 -17.06 -21.11 -42.34
C ARG A 205 -16.09 -19.98 -42.64
N LYS A 206 -16.56 -18.73 -42.52
CA LYS A 206 -15.66 -17.61 -42.28
C LYS A 206 -15.05 -17.86 -40.90
N GLU A 207 -13.81 -18.36 -40.89
CA GLU A 207 -12.94 -18.22 -39.74
C GLU A 207 -12.79 -16.71 -39.49
N THR A 208 -13.69 -16.15 -38.67
CA THR A 208 -13.40 -14.90 -38.01
C THR A 208 -12.32 -15.23 -37.02
N GLU A 209 -11.05 -15.08 -37.43
CA GLU A 209 -9.96 -15.07 -36.46
C GLU A 209 -10.35 -14.01 -35.43
N PRO A 210 -10.58 -14.40 -34.17
CA PRO A 210 -10.88 -13.41 -33.15
C PRO A 210 -9.67 -12.49 -33.12
N GLN A 211 -9.89 -11.20 -33.39
CA GLN A 211 -8.92 -10.14 -33.10
C GLN A 211 -8.77 -10.01 -31.58
N ALA A 212 -8.36 -11.08 -30.92
CA ALA A 212 -7.85 -11.02 -29.57
C ALA A 212 -6.57 -10.21 -29.68
N ASN A 213 -6.52 -9.09 -28.97
CA ASN A 213 -5.27 -8.36 -28.72
C ASN A 213 -4.27 -9.38 -28.13
N ALA A 214 -3.43 -9.96 -28.99
CA ALA A 214 -2.60 -11.12 -28.68
C ALA A 214 -1.45 -10.69 -27.76
N SER A 215 -1.76 -10.52 -26.49
CA SER A 215 -0.77 -10.38 -25.43
C SER A 215 -0.15 -11.75 -25.15
N THR A 216 1.10 -11.74 -24.68
CA THR A 216 1.81 -12.95 -24.24
C THR A 216 1.26 -13.53 -22.93
N GLU A 217 0.37 -12.81 -22.24
CA GLU A 217 -0.30 -13.23 -21.01
C GLU A 217 -1.73 -12.69 -20.92
N THR A 218 -2.60 -13.43 -20.21
CA THR A 218 -3.91 -12.96 -19.74
C THR A 218 -3.76 -12.33 -18.36
N ARG A 219 -4.23 -11.10 -18.19
CA ARG A 219 -4.05 -10.31 -16.96
C ARG A 219 -5.11 -9.23 -16.77
N PRO A 220 -5.39 -8.82 -15.52
CA PRO A 220 -6.14 -7.60 -15.23
C PRO A 220 -5.25 -6.34 -15.38
N ASN A 221 -5.82 -5.17 -15.11
CA ASN A 221 -5.04 -3.94 -14.97
C ASN A 221 -4.12 -4.05 -13.74
N ASN A 222 -2.82 -3.78 -13.91
CA ASN A 222 -1.83 -3.85 -12.83
C ASN A 222 -1.08 -2.53 -12.68
N ALA A 223 -0.68 -2.17 -11.46
CA ALA A 223 0.28 -1.11 -11.18
C ALA A 223 1.62 -1.73 -10.74
N ALA A 224 2.72 -1.24 -11.32
CA ALA A 224 4.05 -1.76 -11.02
C ALA A 224 4.59 -1.22 -9.69
N VAL A 225 5.01 -2.09 -8.78
CA VAL A 225 5.53 -1.73 -7.44
C VAL A 225 6.75 -2.57 -7.05
N TYR A 226 7.53 -2.06 -6.10
CA TYR A 226 8.51 -2.87 -5.37
C TYR A 226 7.85 -3.50 -4.15
N PHE A 227 8.11 -4.79 -3.93
CA PHE A 227 7.73 -5.48 -2.71
C PHE A 227 8.92 -5.57 -1.77
N TYR A 228 8.79 -5.00 -0.58
CA TYR A 228 9.77 -5.11 0.48
C TYR A 228 9.18 -5.95 1.62
N ILE A 229 10.01 -6.80 2.22
CA ILE A 229 9.67 -7.53 3.44
C ILE A 229 10.55 -7.01 4.58
N LYS A 230 9.94 -6.61 5.69
CA LYS A 230 10.68 -6.30 6.92
C LYS A 230 11.06 -7.62 7.59
N VAL A 231 12.36 -7.90 7.68
CA VAL A 231 12.87 -9.19 8.21
C VAL A 231 13.26 -9.09 9.70
N ASN A 232 13.61 -7.90 10.19
CA ASN A 232 13.97 -7.66 11.60
C ASN A 232 13.36 -6.35 12.10
#